data_AF-A0A2G6G4F3-F1
#
_entry.id   AF-A0A2G6G4F3-F1
#
_cell.length_a   1.000
_cell.length_b   1.000
_cell.length_c   1.000
_cell.angle_alpha   90.00
_cell.angle_beta   90.00
_cell.angle_gamma   90.00
#
_symmetry.space_group_name_H-M   'P 1'
#
loop_
_entity.id
_entity.type
_entity.pdbx_description
1 polymer ?
#
loop_
_entity_poly.entity_id
_entity_poly.type
_entity_poly.pdbx_seq_one_letter_code
_entity_poly.pdbx_strand_id
1 'polypeptide(L)'
;MPLYLHAGVDEAGKWRGLPPEQVDQLGDIFADHVILVETDGSAKRPLKFYREWEPVWPDRTSLAVVVMGVGAVGMRAAEVVHRFDAAALPGLADLHPEKPWLWDHLLALLQAPDGYLAQVPPEVPAVLALGGLGAQDDSIGLFDFVGRAMADPRLPLVTFFESGGEAPHFRTACLNRPQEPA
;
A
#
# COMPACT_ATOMS: atom_id res chain seq x y z
N MET A 1 -0.04 -11.29 -22.46
CA MET A 1 -1.31 -11.15 -21.71
C MET A 1 -1.01 -11.57 -20.28
N PRO A 2 -1.37 -10.78 -19.25
CA PRO A 2 -1.15 -11.19 -17.86
C PRO A 2 -1.97 -12.46 -17.56
N LEU A 3 -1.36 -13.39 -16.85
CA LEU A 3 -2.03 -14.57 -16.31
C LEU A 3 -2.54 -14.22 -14.91
N TYR A 4 -3.83 -14.43 -14.66
CA TYR A 4 -4.44 -14.25 -13.35
C TYR A 4 -4.70 -15.62 -12.72
N LEU A 5 -4.28 -15.79 -11.47
CA LEU A 5 -4.44 -17.03 -10.71
C LEU A 5 -5.21 -16.76 -9.42
N HIS A 6 -6.20 -17.59 -9.11
CA HIS A 6 -6.97 -17.54 -7.88
C HIS A 6 -7.44 -18.94 -7.49
N ALA A 7 -7.66 -19.20 -6.20
CA ALA A 7 -8.10 -20.49 -5.66
C ALA A 7 -9.62 -20.75 -5.85
N GLY A 8 -10.21 -20.18 -6.90
CA GLY A 8 -11.66 -20.18 -7.13
C GLY A 8 -12.36 -18.92 -6.61
N VAL A 9 -13.68 -18.99 -6.53
CA VAL A 9 -14.56 -17.87 -6.19
C VAL A 9 -15.45 -18.31 -5.03
N ASP A 10 -15.67 -17.43 -4.05
CA ASP A 10 -16.59 -17.71 -2.94
C ASP A 10 -18.06 -17.51 -3.32
N GLU A 11 -18.97 -17.80 -2.38
CA GLU A 11 -20.43 -17.67 -2.59
C GLU A 11 -20.88 -16.24 -2.91
N ALA A 12 -20.08 -15.24 -2.52
CA ALA A 12 -20.33 -13.83 -2.79
C ALA A 12 -19.72 -13.35 -4.13
N GLY A 13 -19.11 -14.25 -4.91
CA GLY A 13 -18.47 -13.89 -6.17
C GLY A 13 -17.07 -13.30 -6.02
N LYS A 14 -16.47 -13.34 -4.83
CA LYS A 14 -15.12 -12.81 -4.58
C LYS A 14 -14.06 -13.87 -4.85
N TRP A 15 -12.98 -13.45 -5.50
CA TRP A 15 -11.84 -14.34 -5.75
C TRP A 15 -11.17 -14.73 -4.44
N ARG A 16 -10.90 -16.02 -4.29
CA ARG A 16 -10.12 -16.56 -3.18
C ARG A 16 -8.65 -16.49 -3.54
N GLY A 17 -7.84 -15.90 -2.68
CA GLY A 17 -6.38 -15.88 -2.83
C GLY A 17 -5.79 -17.29 -2.69
N LEU A 18 -4.57 -17.45 -3.20
CA LEU A 18 -3.77 -18.64 -2.94
C LEU A 18 -3.12 -18.53 -1.54
N PRO A 19 -2.92 -19.64 -0.82
CA PRO A 19 -2.05 -19.67 0.36
C PRO A 19 -0.62 -19.23 0.01
N PRO A 20 0.12 -18.60 0.93
CA PRO A 20 1.49 -18.12 0.69
C PRO A 20 2.43 -19.19 0.17
N GLU A 21 2.32 -20.41 0.67
CA GLU A 21 3.19 -21.52 0.28
C GLU A 21 2.95 -21.93 -1.19
N GLN A 22 1.72 -21.75 -1.69
CA GLN A 22 1.42 -21.96 -3.11
C GLN A 22 1.96 -20.82 -3.97
N VAL A 23 1.95 -19.58 -3.45
CA VAL A 23 2.60 -18.45 -4.14
C VAL A 23 4.10 -18.68 -4.23
N ASP A 24 4.73 -19.21 -3.18
CA ASP A 24 6.15 -19.54 -3.18
C ASP A 24 6.49 -20.63 -4.21
N GLN A 25 5.67 -21.69 -4.28
CA GLN A 25 5.80 -22.74 -5.30
C GLN A 25 5.64 -22.19 -6.73
N LEU A 26 4.73 -21.24 -6.94
CA LEU A 26 4.61 -20.56 -8.23
C LEU A 26 5.88 -19.76 -8.55
N GLY A 27 6.49 -19.13 -7.55
CA GLY A 27 7.78 -18.46 -7.70
C GLY A 27 8.92 -19.38 -8.11
N ASP A 28 8.89 -20.66 -7.69
CA ASP A 28 9.83 -21.69 -8.16
C ASP A 28 9.56 -22.12 -9.60
N ILE A 29 8.29 -22.36 -9.93
CA ILE A 29 7.88 -22.85 -11.26
C ILE A 29 8.10 -21.77 -12.33
N PHE A 30 7.84 -20.51 -11.99
CA PHE A 30 7.91 -19.36 -12.88
C PHE A 30 9.08 -18.42 -12.52
N ALA A 31 10.26 -18.99 -12.27
CA ALA A 31 11.42 -18.25 -11.77
C ALA A 31 11.84 -17.02 -12.60
N ASP A 32 11.60 -17.03 -13.92
CA ASP A 32 11.93 -15.92 -14.83
C ASP A 32 10.79 -14.88 -14.99
N HIS A 33 9.73 -14.98 -14.19
CA HIS A 33 8.56 -14.11 -14.29
C HIS A 33 8.40 -13.21 -13.06
N VAL A 34 7.77 -12.05 -13.27
CA VAL A 34 7.27 -11.22 -12.18
C VAL A 34 5.89 -11.72 -11.76
N ILE A 35 5.77 -12.11 -10.50
CA ILE A 35 4.50 -12.46 -9.87
C ILE A 35 4.06 -11.27 -9.02
N LEU A 36 2.96 -10.63 -9.42
CA LEU A 36 2.33 -9.58 -8.62
C LEU A 36 1.28 -10.20 -7.71
N VAL A 37 1.43 -10.00 -6.40
CA VAL A 37 0.53 -10.53 -5.37
C VAL A 37 -0.22 -9.37 -4.73
N GLU A 38 -1.54 -9.35 -4.87
CA GLU A 38 -2.38 -8.42 -4.11
C GLU A 38 -2.59 -9.01 -2.70
N THR A 39 -2.03 -8.35 -1.69
CA THR A 39 -2.22 -8.73 -0.28
C THR A 39 -3.37 -7.92 0.34
N ASP A 40 -4.37 -8.65 0.85
CA ASP A 40 -5.60 -8.16 1.49
C ASP A 40 -6.31 -6.96 0.82
N GLY A 41 -7.42 -7.20 0.14
CA GLY A 41 -8.20 -6.12 -0.46
C GLY A 41 -8.77 -5.10 0.54
N SER A 42 -8.73 -3.81 0.20
CA SER A 42 -9.28 -2.69 0.98
C SER A 42 -10.78 -2.43 0.75
N ALA A 43 -11.50 -3.35 0.11
CA ALA A 43 -12.89 -3.14 -0.35
C ALA A 43 -13.07 -1.85 -1.18
N LYS A 44 -12.11 -1.58 -2.08
CA LYS A 44 -12.04 -0.37 -2.93
C LYS A 44 -11.86 0.95 -2.16
N ARG A 45 -11.52 0.90 -0.88
CA ARG A 45 -11.21 2.09 -0.09
C ARG A 45 -9.73 2.49 -0.25
N PRO A 46 -9.39 3.78 -0.20
CA PRO A 46 -8.01 4.27 -0.29
C PRO A 46 -7.05 3.65 0.74
N LEU A 47 -7.56 3.31 1.93
CA LEU A 47 -6.79 2.84 3.08
C LEU A 47 -7.49 1.65 3.76
N LYS A 48 -6.78 0.91 4.61
CA LYS A 48 -7.30 -0.17 5.46
C LYS A 48 -6.58 -0.18 6.79
N PHE A 49 -7.27 -0.55 7.87
CA PHE A 49 -6.61 -1.10 9.04
C PHE A 49 -6.47 -2.60 8.85
N TYR A 50 -5.30 -3.15 9.19
CA TYR A 50 -5.05 -4.58 9.11
C TYR A 50 -5.85 -5.34 10.17
N ARG A 51 -6.08 -6.63 9.91
CA ARG A 51 -6.46 -7.56 10.97
C ARG A 51 -5.20 -8.08 11.65
N GLU A 52 -5.38 -8.75 12.79
CA GLU A 52 -4.27 -9.33 13.57
C GLU A 52 -3.35 -10.26 12.76
N TRP A 53 -3.89 -10.96 11.75
CA TRP A 53 -3.13 -11.88 10.90
C TRP A 53 -2.74 -11.29 9.53
N GLU A 54 -3.01 -10.01 9.29
CA GLU A 54 -2.69 -9.34 8.04
C GLU A 54 -1.56 -8.30 8.25
N PRO A 55 -0.77 -7.99 7.22
CA PRO A 55 -0.74 -8.59 5.88
C PRO A 55 -0.14 -9.99 5.85
N VAL A 56 -0.60 -10.80 4.90
CA VAL A 56 -0.04 -12.14 4.67
C VAL A 56 1.09 -12.05 3.63
N TRP A 57 2.29 -12.49 4.00
CA TRP A 57 3.48 -12.45 3.15
C TRP A 57 3.92 -13.86 2.71
N PRO A 58 4.15 -14.09 1.40
CA PRO A 58 4.93 -15.23 0.92
C PRO A 58 6.41 -15.11 1.32
N ASP A 59 7.08 -16.22 1.58
CA ASP A 59 8.50 -16.23 1.98
C ASP A 59 9.41 -15.73 0.85
N ARG A 60 9.01 -15.90 -0.41
CA ARG A 60 9.75 -15.44 -1.58
C ARG A 60 9.53 -13.96 -1.93
N THR A 61 8.87 -13.19 -1.06
CA THR A 61 8.63 -11.76 -1.32
C THR A 61 9.95 -11.03 -1.55
N SER A 62 10.15 -10.52 -2.76
CA SER A 62 11.38 -9.82 -3.16
C SER A 62 11.25 -8.29 -3.10
N LEU A 63 10.03 -7.79 -3.06
CA LEU A 63 9.71 -6.36 -2.98
C LEU A 63 8.30 -6.18 -2.39
N ALA A 64 8.19 -5.34 -1.36
CA ALA A 64 6.91 -4.88 -0.84
C ALA A 64 6.52 -3.56 -1.52
N VAL A 65 5.33 -3.52 -2.11
CA VAL A 65 4.73 -2.28 -2.62
C VAL A 65 3.62 -1.85 -1.65
N VAL A 66 3.94 -0.90 -0.78
CA VAL A 66 3.00 -0.32 0.17
C VAL A 66 2.10 0.66 -0.58
N VAL A 67 0.83 0.34 -0.77
CA VAL A 67 -0.10 1.19 -1.53
C VAL A 67 -0.94 2.04 -0.59
N MET A 68 -0.97 3.36 -0.81
CA MET A 68 -1.82 4.29 -0.08
C MET A 68 -2.54 5.25 -1.03
N GLY A 69 -3.85 5.40 -0.87
CA GLY A 69 -4.60 6.39 -1.64
C GLY A 69 -4.61 7.75 -0.97
N VAL A 70 -3.95 8.75 -1.56
CA VAL A 70 -3.91 10.11 -1.01
C VAL A 70 -5.25 10.84 -1.14
N GLY A 71 -6.13 10.38 -2.03
CA GLY A 71 -7.52 10.82 -2.11
C GLY A 71 -8.35 10.60 -0.84
N ALA A 72 -7.80 9.92 0.17
CA ALA A 72 -8.39 9.84 1.51
C ALA A 72 -8.35 11.19 2.25
N VAL A 73 -7.33 12.01 2.01
CA VAL A 73 -7.11 13.24 2.79
C VAL A 73 -8.21 14.25 2.50
N GLY A 74 -8.78 14.81 3.57
CA GLY A 74 -9.95 15.71 3.53
C GLY A 74 -11.30 14.98 3.57
N MET A 75 -11.34 13.67 3.37
CA MET A 75 -12.57 12.87 3.37
C MET A 75 -12.88 12.34 4.78
N ARG A 76 -14.13 11.93 5.01
CA ARG A 76 -14.55 11.31 6.30
C ARG A 76 -13.81 10.00 6.53
N ALA A 77 -13.17 9.86 7.69
CA ALA A 77 -12.31 8.73 8.02
C ALA A 77 -13.01 7.36 7.84
N ALA A 78 -14.25 7.23 8.30
CA ALA A 78 -15.04 6.00 8.18
C ALA A 78 -15.41 5.62 6.74
N GLU A 79 -15.29 6.53 5.77
CA GLU A 79 -15.59 6.26 4.35
C GLU A 79 -14.34 5.79 3.60
N VAL A 80 -13.16 6.29 3.99
CA VAL A 80 -11.91 6.10 3.25
C VAL A 80 -10.98 5.05 3.84
N VAL A 81 -11.24 4.61 5.06
CA VAL A 81 -10.49 3.52 5.71
C VAL A 81 -11.35 2.28 5.81
N HIS A 82 -10.91 1.18 5.23
CA HIS A 82 -11.54 -0.12 5.42
C HIS A 82 -11.27 -0.64 6.84
N ARG A 83 -12.31 -1.18 7.48
CA ARG A 83 -12.26 -1.70 8.87
C ARG A 83 -11.84 -0.63 9.87
N PHE A 84 -12.42 0.56 9.76
CA PHE A 84 -12.13 1.67 10.66
C PHE A 84 -12.32 1.32 12.14
N ASP A 85 -13.24 0.41 12.46
CA ASP A 85 -13.49 -0.05 13.83
C ASP A 85 -12.42 -1.02 14.38
N ALA A 86 -11.41 -1.39 13.57
CA ALA A 86 -10.36 -2.33 13.94
C ALA A 86 -9.05 -1.60 14.27
N ALA A 87 -8.51 -1.88 15.46
CA ALA A 87 -7.21 -1.45 16.00
C ALA A 87 -7.03 0.07 16.23
N ALA A 88 -6.62 0.41 17.45
CA ALA A 88 -6.14 1.74 17.78
C ALA A 88 -4.63 1.81 17.49
N LEU A 89 -4.24 2.41 16.37
CA LEU A 89 -2.84 2.72 16.08
C LEU A 89 -2.41 3.98 16.84
N PRO A 90 -1.15 4.06 17.32
CA PRO A 90 -0.59 5.31 17.82
C PRO A 90 -0.74 6.46 16.81
N GLY A 91 -1.23 7.61 17.26
CA GLY A 91 -1.56 8.75 16.39
C GLY A 91 -2.92 8.68 15.70
N LEU A 92 -3.65 7.56 15.82
CA LEU A 92 -5.03 7.39 15.32
C LEU A 92 -6.03 7.05 16.42
N ALA A 93 -5.59 6.84 17.66
CA ALA A 93 -6.43 6.43 18.78
C ALA A 93 -7.62 7.38 19.05
N ASP A 94 -7.42 8.68 18.86
CA ASP A 94 -8.47 9.70 19.09
C ASP A 94 -9.21 10.09 17.80
N LEU A 95 -8.94 9.42 16.67
CA LEU A 95 -9.57 9.74 15.41
C LEU A 95 -11.03 9.31 15.42
N HIS A 96 -11.93 10.29 15.43
CA HIS A 96 -13.35 10.03 15.35
C HIS A 96 -13.78 9.70 13.89
N PRO A 97 -14.66 8.71 13.65
CA PRO A 97 -15.03 8.22 12.31
C PRO A 97 -15.59 9.31 11.37
N GLU A 98 -16.32 10.26 11.95
CA GLU A 98 -16.95 11.37 11.20
C GLU A 98 -16.00 12.55 10.95
N LYS A 99 -14.76 12.50 11.45
CA LYS A 99 -13.78 13.57 11.25
C LYS A 99 -13.01 13.36 9.93
N PRO A 100 -12.46 14.45 9.37
CA PRO A 100 -11.60 14.35 8.20
C PRO A 100 -10.36 13.51 8.48
N TRP A 101 -9.99 12.64 7.53
CA TRP A 101 -8.67 12.04 7.45
C TRP A 101 -7.66 13.11 7.01
N LEU A 102 -6.49 13.17 7.66
CA LEU A 102 -5.50 14.23 7.48
C LEU A 102 -4.16 13.63 7.06
N TRP A 103 -3.24 14.47 6.57
CA TRP A 103 -1.87 14.04 6.24
C TRP A 103 -1.14 13.40 7.42
N ASP A 104 -1.30 13.94 8.63
CA ASP A 104 -0.71 13.33 9.82
C ASP A 104 -1.32 11.97 10.16
N HIS A 105 -2.61 11.75 9.87
CA HIS A 105 -3.24 10.43 10.01
C HIS A 105 -2.68 9.45 8.98
N LEU A 106 -2.46 9.91 7.74
CA LEU A 106 -1.83 9.11 6.69
C LEU A 106 -0.41 8.70 7.09
N LEU A 107 0.38 9.64 7.62
CA LEU A 107 1.73 9.33 8.10
C LEU A 107 1.73 8.40 9.31
N ALA A 108 0.82 8.60 10.27
CA ALA A 108 0.65 7.71 11.41
C ALA A 108 0.33 6.29 10.96
N LEU A 109 -0.56 6.11 9.99
CA LEU A 109 -0.87 4.80 9.40
C LEU A 109 0.35 4.14 8.75
N LEU A 110 1.23 4.93 8.11
CA LEU A 110 2.45 4.43 7.49
C LEU A 110 3.49 3.98 8.52
N GLN A 111 3.74 4.81 9.54
CA GLN A 111 4.92 4.73 10.43
C GLN A 111 4.65 4.16 11.83
N ALA A 112 3.39 3.98 12.24
CA ALA A 112 3.10 3.41 13.54
C ALA A 112 3.77 2.02 13.73
N PRO A 113 4.04 1.59 14.98
CA PRO A 113 4.62 0.27 15.29
C PRO A 113 3.85 -0.92 14.70
N ASP A 114 2.52 -0.77 14.55
CA ASP A 114 1.65 -1.76 13.88
C ASP A 114 1.10 -1.23 12.54
N GLY A 115 1.68 -0.14 12.03
CA GLY A 115 1.35 0.51 10.77
C GLY A 115 1.96 -0.20 9.55
N TYR A 116 1.72 0.34 8.36
CA TYR A 116 2.01 -0.35 7.10
C TYR A 116 3.47 -0.77 6.94
N LEU A 117 4.41 0.13 7.25
CA LEU A 117 5.82 -0.14 7.03
C LEU A 117 6.37 -1.14 8.05
N ALA A 118 5.87 -1.11 9.29
CA ALA A 118 6.29 -2.04 10.33
C ALA A 118 5.87 -3.49 10.04
N GLN A 119 4.77 -3.67 9.30
CA GLN A 119 4.29 -4.98 8.87
C GLN A 119 5.07 -5.58 7.68
N VAL A 120 5.94 -4.81 7.00
CA VAL A 120 6.80 -5.34 5.94
C VAL A 120 7.98 -6.09 6.59
N PRO A 121 8.28 -7.34 6.19
CA PRO A 121 9.42 -8.07 6.72
C PRO A 121 10.73 -7.25 6.60
N PRO A 122 11.58 -7.18 7.64
CA PRO A 122 12.73 -6.27 7.66
C PRO A 122 13.71 -6.43 6.49
N GLU A 123 13.89 -7.65 6.00
CA GLU A 123 14.76 -8.01 4.88
C GLU A 123 14.17 -7.71 3.50
N VAL A 124 12.86 -7.47 3.43
CA VAL A 124 12.14 -7.17 2.19
C VAL A 124 12.24 -5.66 1.91
N PRO A 125 12.83 -5.26 0.77
CA PRO A 125 12.82 -3.86 0.35
C PRO A 125 11.39 -3.35 0.20
N ALA A 126 11.15 -2.11 0.58
CA ALA A 126 9.83 -1.48 0.49
C ALA A 126 9.85 -0.27 -0.47
N VAL A 127 8.75 -0.12 -1.21
CA VAL A 127 8.43 1.07 -1.99
C VAL A 127 7.05 1.55 -1.57
N LEU A 128 6.90 2.87 -1.38
CA LEU A 128 5.60 3.48 -1.17
C LEU A 128 5.00 3.88 -2.52
N ALA A 129 3.79 3.40 -2.82
CA ALA A 129 3.02 3.72 -4.00
C ALA A 129 1.79 4.57 -3.62
N LEU A 130 1.75 5.81 -4.08
CA LEU A 130 0.68 6.77 -3.80
C LEU A 130 -0.26 6.90 -4.99
N GLY A 131 -1.54 6.59 -4.77
CA GLY A 131 -2.60 6.69 -5.78
C GLY A 131 -3.60 7.79 -5.48
N GLY A 132 -4.36 8.22 -6.50
CA GLY A 132 -5.45 9.19 -6.33
C GLY A 132 -5.01 10.65 -6.25
N LEU A 133 -3.93 11.01 -6.96
CA LEU A 133 -3.38 12.37 -6.98
C LEU A 133 -4.38 13.42 -7.51
N GLY A 134 -5.19 13.09 -8.51
CA GLY A 134 -6.16 13.99 -9.12
C GLY A 134 -7.32 14.35 -8.20
N ALA A 135 -7.46 13.65 -7.06
CA ALA A 135 -8.38 14.00 -6.00
C ALA A 135 -7.75 14.94 -4.95
N GLN A 136 -6.52 15.42 -5.16
CA GLN A 136 -5.78 16.23 -4.19
C GLN A 136 -5.23 17.51 -4.84
N ASP A 137 -5.55 18.65 -4.24
CA ASP A 137 -5.04 19.98 -4.61
C ASP A 137 -4.02 20.54 -3.60
N ASP A 138 -3.91 19.91 -2.42
CA ASP A 138 -2.93 20.26 -1.39
C ASP A 138 -1.53 19.71 -1.69
N SER A 139 -0.84 20.38 -2.63
CA SER A 139 0.53 20.05 -2.98
C SER A 139 1.52 20.22 -1.81
N ILE A 140 1.27 21.17 -0.90
CA ILE A 140 2.16 21.42 0.24
C ILE A 140 2.12 20.23 1.21
N GLY A 141 0.91 19.79 1.58
CA GLY A 141 0.72 18.62 2.44
C GLY A 141 1.25 17.34 1.79
N LEU A 142 1.06 17.17 0.48
CA LEU A 142 1.63 16.03 -0.26
C LEU A 142 3.16 16.02 -0.20
N PHE A 143 3.83 17.15 -0.45
CA PHE A 143 5.29 17.22 -0.40
C PHE A 143 5.85 17.06 1.02
N ASP A 144 5.18 17.62 2.04
CA ASP A 144 5.55 17.40 3.44
C ASP A 144 5.44 15.91 3.81
N PHE A 145 4.32 15.27 3.47
CA PHE A 145 4.11 13.84 3.69
C PHE A 145 5.20 13.00 3.01
N VAL A 146 5.49 13.26 1.73
CA VAL A 146 6.54 12.54 0.98
C VAL A 146 7.91 12.74 1.62
N GLY A 147 8.25 13.97 2.01
CA GLY A 147 9.51 14.26 2.69
C GLY A 147 9.66 13.51 4.02
N ARG A 148 8.60 13.44 4.81
CA ARG A 148 8.57 12.71 6.09
C ARG A 148 8.57 11.20 5.91
N ALA A 149 7.90 10.68 4.87
CA ALA A 149 7.93 9.26 4.53
C ALA A 149 9.33 8.83 4.07
N MET A 150 9.99 9.63 3.22
CA MET A 150 11.36 9.37 2.74
C MET A 150 12.44 9.66 3.79
N ALA A 151 12.10 10.22 4.96
CA ALA A 151 13.03 10.27 6.08
C ALA A 151 13.24 8.89 6.72
N ASP A 152 12.33 7.93 6.47
CA ASP A 152 12.52 6.53 6.87
C ASP A 152 13.48 5.84 5.91
N PRO A 153 14.59 5.24 6.40
CA PRO A 153 15.58 4.59 5.55
C PRO A 153 15.03 3.37 4.78
N ARG A 154 13.88 2.80 5.21
CA ARG A 154 13.21 1.70 4.49
C ARG A 154 12.45 2.17 3.26
N LEU A 155 12.25 3.49 3.08
CA LEU A 155 11.53 4.08 1.96
C LEU A 155 12.44 4.99 1.10
N PRO A 156 13.43 4.41 0.40
CA PRO A 156 14.32 5.20 -0.45
C PRO A 156 13.62 5.76 -1.70
N LEU A 157 12.41 5.28 -1.99
CA LEU A 157 11.66 5.54 -3.21
C LEU A 157 10.15 5.64 -2.93
N VAL A 158 9.53 6.69 -3.46
CA VAL A 158 8.07 6.89 -3.49
C VAL A 158 7.63 7.01 -4.94
N THR A 159 6.72 6.14 -5.37
CA THR A 159 6.09 6.20 -6.69
C THR A 159 4.69 6.75 -6.57
N PHE A 160 4.34 7.67 -7.45
CA PHE A 160 2.99 8.18 -7.63
C PHE A 160 2.39 7.55 -8.86
N PHE A 161 1.13 7.15 -8.78
CA PHE A 161 0.42 6.57 -9.90
C PHE A 161 -0.99 7.12 -10.04
N GLU A 162 -1.42 7.28 -11.29
CA GLU A 162 -2.82 7.52 -11.63
C GLU A 162 -3.31 6.48 -12.63
N SER A 163 -4.44 5.86 -12.29
CA SER A 163 -5.21 5.03 -13.20
C SER A 163 -6.42 5.82 -13.69
N GLY A 164 -6.25 6.54 -14.80
CA GLY A 164 -7.32 7.27 -15.47
C GLY A 164 -6.87 7.65 -16.89
N GLY A 165 -7.65 7.31 -17.91
CA GLY A 165 -7.30 7.50 -19.33
C GLY A 165 -6.86 6.22 -20.05
N GLU A 166 -6.29 6.34 -21.25
CA GLU A 166 -5.89 5.19 -22.09
C GLU A 166 -4.70 4.40 -21.52
N ALA A 167 -3.85 5.03 -20.68
CA ALA A 167 -2.69 4.38 -20.06
C ALA A 167 -2.42 4.95 -18.65
N PRO A 168 -1.96 4.12 -17.69
CA PRO A 168 -1.58 4.59 -16.37
C PRO A 168 -0.32 5.48 -16.43
N HIS A 169 -0.30 6.53 -15.61
CA HIS A 169 0.84 7.43 -15.48
C HIS A 169 1.58 7.19 -14.17
N PHE A 170 2.91 7.10 -14.24
CA PHE A 170 3.77 6.94 -13.08
C PHE A 170 4.78 8.08 -12.98
N ARG A 171 5.08 8.50 -11.76
CA ARG A 171 6.18 9.41 -11.40
C ARG A 171 6.87 8.85 -10.18
N THR A 172 8.17 9.07 -10.04
CA THR A 172 8.93 8.52 -8.92
C THR A 172 9.84 9.57 -8.32
N ALA A 173 9.75 9.74 -7.01
CA ALA A 173 10.72 10.47 -6.19
C ALA A 173 11.68 9.45 -5.55
N CYS A 174 12.97 9.76 -5.57
CA CYS A 174 14.01 8.91 -4.98
C CYS A 174 15.04 9.79 -4.25
N LEU A 175 15.56 9.30 -3.11
CA LEU A 175 16.60 10.01 -2.34
C LEU A 175 17.94 10.01 -3.07
N ASN A 176 18.24 8.92 -3.76
CA ASN A 176 19.44 8.77 -4.58
C ASN A 176 19.02 8.56 -6.03
N ARG A 177 19.47 9.44 -6.92
CA ARG A 177 19.31 9.20 -8.36
C ARG A 177 20.06 7.90 -8.69
N PRO A 178 19.43 6.91 -9.34
CA PRO A 178 20.17 5.76 -9.84
C PRO A 178 21.31 6.28 -10.72
N GLN A 179 22.53 5.80 -10.49
CA GLN A 179 23.60 6.08 -11.45
C GLN A 179 23.21 5.42 -12.76
N GLU A 180 23.31 6.16 -13.88
CA GLU A 180 23.11 5.57 -15.19
C GLU A 180 24.12 4.42 -15.34
N PRO A 181 23.69 3.24 -15.84
CA PRO A 181 24.63 2.17 -16.12
C PRO A 181 25.69 2.70 -17.10
N ALA A 182 26.96 2.50 -16.74
CA ALA A 182 28.12 2.87 -17.55
C ALA A 182 28.17 2.12 -18.88
#